data_AF-A0A6V7LH04-F1
#
_entry.id   AF-A0A6V7LH04-F1
#
_cell.length_a   1.000
_cell.length_b   1.000
_cell.length_c   1.000
_cell.angle_alpha   90.00
_cell.angle_beta   90.00
_cell.angle_gamma   90.00
#
_symmetry.space_group_name_H-M   'P 1'
#
loop_
_entity.id
_entity.type
_entity.pdbx_description
1 polymer ?
#
loop_
_entity_poly.entity_id
_entity_poly.type
_entity_poly.pdbx_seq_one_letter_code
_entity_poly.pdbx_strand_id
1 'polypeptide(L)'
;DPKLKNLVSMGIQDSLEDKTVTICYSSDFVNVTFINFCATKAEIARHWTDQLLQLAYNLTQLNSSITMFLQKAHTKLLLSADKSEKIPTK
;
A
#
# COMPACT_ATOMS: atom_id res chain seq x y z
N ASP A 1 2.07 -19.54 4.01
CA ASP A 1 1.26 -20.61 3.41
C ASP A 1 2.02 -21.20 2.21
N PRO A 2 2.36 -22.50 2.22
CA PRO A 2 3.07 -23.16 1.12
C PRO A 2 2.35 -23.06 -0.25
N LYS A 3 1.01 -23.06 -0.27
CA LYS A 3 0.23 -22.90 -1.51
C LYS A 3 0.36 -21.49 -2.06
N LEU A 4 0.31 -20.48 -1.19
CA LEU A 4 0.53 -19.08 -1.56
C LEU A 4 1.96 -18.86 -2.08
N LYS A 5 2.96 -19.45 -1.42
CA LYS A 5 4.36 -19.40 -1.89
C LYS A 5 4.47 -19.94 -3.32
N ASN A 6 3.88 -21.10 -3.59
CA ASN A 6 3.93 -21.71 -4.93
C ASN A 6 3.20 -20.86 -6.00
N LEU A 7 2.07 -20.24 -5.66
CA LEU A 7 1.34 -19.35 -6.55
C LEU A 7 2.16 -18.10 -6.92
N VAL A 8 2.82 -17.51 -5.93
CA VAL A 8 3.58 -16.26 -6.09
C VAL A 8 4.95 -16.50 -6.74
N SER A 9 5.60 -17.64 -6.47
CA SER A 9 6.87 -18.01 -7.09
C SER A 9 6.78 -18.29 -8.60
N MET A 10 5.57 -18.45 -9.18
CA MET A 10 5.35 -18.71 -10.61
C MET A 10 6.29 -19.79 -11.19
N GLY A 11 6.65 -20.81 -10.39
CA GLY A 11 7.57 -21.89 -10.78
C GLY A 11 9.06 -21.52 -10.86
N ILE A 12 9.45 -20.29 -10.52
CA ILE A 12 10.84 -19.83 -10.53
C ILE A 12 11.45 -20.11 -9.15
N GLN A 13 12.62 -20.75 -9.13
CA GLN A 13 13.41 -21.05 -7.93
C GLN A 13 14.16 -19.82 -7.36
N ASP A 14 13.76 -18.61 -7.78
CA ASP A 14 14.35 -17.33 -7.35
C ASP A 14 13.89 -16.97 -5.93
N SER A 15 14.75 -16.25 -5.21
CA SER A 15 14.35 -15.65 -3.93
C SER A 15 13.22 -14.63 -4.15
N LEU A 16 12.11 -14.80 -3.41
CA LEU A 16 11.01 -13.85 -3.38
C LEU A 16 11.34 -12.59 -2.55
N GLU A 17 12.41 -12.65 -1.76
CA GLU A 17 12.76 -11.62 -0.77
C GLU A 17 12.97 -10.26 -1.46
N ASP A 18 13.73 -10.24 -2.56
CA ASP A 18 14.03 -9.02 -3.32
C ASP A 18 12.83 -8.45 -4.08
N LYS A 19 11.75 -9.22 -4.19
CA LYS A 19 10.53 -8.88 -4.94
C LYS A 19 9.35 -8.58 -4.02
N THR A 20 9.52 -8.72 -2.70
CA THR A 20 8.43 -8.55 -1.73
C THR A 20 8.49 -7.17 -1.08
N VAL A 21 7.35 -6.47 -1.07
CA VAL A 21 7.15 -5.23 -0.32
C VAL A 21 6.21 -5.51 0.84
N THR A 22 6.66 -5.23 2.06
CA THR A 22 5.83 -5.35 3.27
C THR A 22 5.47 -3.97 3.78
N ILE A 23 4.18 -3.64 3.76
CA ILE A 23 3.65 -2.41 4.36
C ILE A 23 3.21 -2.72 5.79
N CYS A 24 3.85 -2.07 6.75
CA CYS A 24 3.49 -2.12 8.16
C CYS A 24 2.80 -0.81 8.54
N TYR A 25 1.55 -0.86 9.00
CA TYR A 25 0.84 0.34 9.42
C TYR A 25 -0.02 0.07 10.66
N SER A 26 -0.18 1.11 11.49
CA SER A 26 -1.04 1.08 12.67
C SER A 26 -1.26 2.50 13.21
N SER A 27 -2.24 2.63 14.11
CA SER A 27 -2.41 3.78 14.99
C SER A 27 -1.59 3.67 16.29
N ASP A 28 -1.04 2.49 16.59
CA ASP A 28 -0.27 2.22 17.81
C ASP A 28 0.87 1.20 17.56
N PHE A 29 1.68 0.92 18.57
CA PHE A 29 2.83 0.00 18.44
C PHE A 29 2.53 -1.46 18.78
N VAL A 30 1.27 -1.79 19.11
CA VAL A 30 0.83 -3.13 19.54
C VAL A 30 0.08 -3.83 18.42
N ASN A 31 -0.90 -3.16 17.82
CA ASN A 31 -1.81 -3.71 16.82
C ASN A 31 -1.34 -3.36 15.40
N VAL A 32 -0.18 -3.89 15.01
CA VAL A 32 0.40 -3.62 13.69
C VAL A 32 -0.21 -4.54 12.62
N THR A 33 -0.77 -3.94 11.58
CA THR A 33 -1.25 -4.67 10.40
C THR A 33 -0.14 -4.74 9.35
N PHE A 34 0.05 -5.93 8.78
CA PHE A 34 1.03 -6.20 7.74
C PHE A 34 0.32 -6.56 6.43
N ILE A 35 0.64 -5.82 5.37
CA ILE A 35 0.18 -6.14 4.00
C ILE A 35 1.42 -6.47 3.16
N ASN A 36 1.41 -7.65 2.55
CA ASN A 36 2.53 -8.15 1.74
C ASN A 36 2.14 -8.12 0.26
N PHE A 37 2.95 -7.45 -0.54
CA PHE A 37 2.86 -7.45 -2.00
C PHE A 37 4.08 -8.17 -2.57
N CYS A 38 3.89 -8.92 -3.65
CA CYS A 38 4.99 -9.44 -4.44
C CYS A 38 4.96 -8.81 -5.84
N ALA A 39 6.03 -8.12 -6.19
CA ALA A 39 6.23 -7.56 -7.52
C ALA A 39 6.75 -8.64 -8.48
N THR A 40 6.61 -8.38 -9.78
CA THR A 40 7.17 -9.23 -10.83
C THR A 40 8.68 -9.05 -11.00
N LYS A 41 9.22 -7.89 -10.59
CA LYS A 41 10.65 -7.53 -10.68
C LYS A 41 11.12 -6.89 -9.38
N ALA A 42 12.37 -7.16 -8.99
CA ALA A 42 12.96 -6.63 -7.77
C ALA A 42 13.07 -5.09 -7.76
N GLU A 43 13.41 -4.51 -8.91
CA GLU A 43 13.48 -3.05 -9.08
C GLU A 43 12.15 -2.36 -8.79
N ILE A 44 11.03 -2.97 -9.17
CA ILE A 44 9.69 -2.45 -8.90
C ILE A 44 9.41 -2.48 -7.40
N ALA A 45 9.71 -3.59 -6.72
CA ALA A 45 9.56 -3.70 -5.27
C ALA A 45 10.39 -2.65 -4.53
N ARG A 46 11.65 -2.46 -4.94
CA ARG A 46 12.53 -1.43 -4.39
C ARG A 46 11.95 -0.02 -4.59
N HIS A 47 11.56 0.32 -5.81
CA HIS A 47 10.99 1.64 -6.10
C HIS A 47 9.74 1.93 -5.27
N TRP A 48 8.82 0.97 -5.15
CA TRP A 48 7.64 1.11 -4.30
C TRP A 48 8.01 1.30 -2.84
N THR A 49 9.00 0.56 -2.33
CA THR A 49 9.48 0.68 -0.95
C THR A 49 9.99 2.10 -0.68
N ASP A 50 10.86 2.61 -1.55
CA ASP A 50 11.47 3.94 -1.39
C ASP A 50 10.41 5.06 -1.46
N GLN A 51 9.53 5.02 -2.46
CA GLN A 51 8.52 6.06 -2.68
C GLN A 51 7.42 6.07 -1.61
N LEU A 52 6.95 4.89 -1.17
CA LEU A 52 5.96 4.80 -0.10
C LEU A 52 6.52 5.30 1.23
N LEU A 53 7.78 4.97 1.54
CA LEU A 53 8.44 5.42 2.75
C LEU A 53 8.61 6.95 2.73
N GLN A 54 9.07 7.50 1.60
CA GLN A 54 9.21 8.94 1.42
C GLN A 54 7.86 9.67 1.62
N LEU A 55 6.77 9.12 1.08
CA LEU A 55 5.43 9.70 1.24
C LEU A 55 4.94 9.61 2.69
N ALA A 56 5.09 8.45 3.34
CA ALA A 56 4.60 8.22 4.69
C ALA A 56 5.30 9.10 5.74
N TYR A 57 6.58 9.38 5.55
CA TYR A 57 7.39 10.19 6.48
C TYR A 57 7.61 11.64 6.01
N ASN A 58 6.82 12.11 5.04
CA ASN A 58 6.89 13.50 4.59
C ASN A 58 6.24 14.45 5.62
N LEU A 59 7.06 15.17 6.38
CA LEU A 59 6.62 16.10 7.42
C LEU A 59 5.66 17.19 6.91
N THR A 60 5.82 17.66 5.68
CA THR A 60 4.93 18.67 5.08
C THR A 60 3.53 18.08 4.85
N GLN A 61 3.45 16.83 4.40
CA GLN A 61 2.18 16.12 4.21
C GLN A 61 1.50 15.80 5.55
N LEU A 62 2.29 15.55 6.60
CA LEU A 62 1.76 15.33 7.95
C LEU A 62 1.23 16.62 8.60
N ASN A 63 1.81 17.78 8.27
CA ASN A 63 1.44 19.09 8.81
C ASN A 63 0.68 19.96 7.78
N SER A 64 -0.14 19.33 6.96
CA SER A 64 -0.87 20.02 5.89
C SER A 64 -2.04 20.86 6.40
N SER A 65 -2.52 21.76 5.55
CA SER A 65 -3.64 22.64 5.87
C SER A 65 -4.97 21.88 5.99
N ILE A 66 -5.96 22.51 6.65
CA ILE A 66 -7.33 21.99 6.75
C ILE A 66 -7.91 21.68 5.36
N THR A 67 -7.64 22.54 4.38
CA THR A 67 -8.06 22.33 2.98
C THR A 67 -7.53 21.02 2.41
N MET A 68 -6.29 20.64 2.72
CA MET A 68 -5.72 19.35 2.29
C MET A 68 -6.47 18.19 2.94
N PHE A 69 -6.81 18.27 4.23
CA PHE A 69 -7.61 17.23 4.88
C PHE A 69 -9.00 17.07 4.26
N LEU A 70 -9.65 18.16 3.85
CA LEU A 70 -10.91 18.10 3.10
C LEU A 70 -10.73 17.45 1.73
N GLN A 71 -9.67 17.78 1.01
CA GLN A 71 -9.33 17.15 -0.26
C GLN A 71 -9.08 15.64 -0.07
N LYS A 72 -8.38 15.23 1.00
CA LYS A 72 -8.18 13.81 1.33
C LYS A 72 -9.51 13.08 1.58
N ALA A 73 -10.44 13.70 2.30
CA ALA A 73 -11.78 13.13 2.53
C ALA A 73 -12.56 13.00 1.22
N HIS A 74 -12.51 14.03 0.36
CA HIS A 74 -13.12 14.00 -0.96
C HIS A 74 -12.54 12.89 -1.85
N THR A 75 -11.21 12.76 -1.92
CA THR A 75 -10.53 11.69 -2.67
C THR A 75 -10.93 10.31 -2.17
N LYS A 76 -11.08 10.11 -0.85
CA LYS A 76 -11.53 8.84 -0.29
C LYS A 76 -12.92 8.44 -0.79
N LEU A 77 -13.86 9.39 -0.88
CA LEU A 77 -15.21 9.12 -1.39
C LEU A 77 -15.19 8.69 -2.86
N LEU A 78 -14.38 9.36 -3.69
CA LEU A 78 -14.22 9.01 -5.11
C LEU A 78 -13.61 7.63 -5.31
N LEU A 79 -12.59 7.27 -4.53
CA LEU A 79 -11.96 5.95 -4.60
C LEU A 79 -12.85 4.82 -4.04
N SER A 80 -13.89 5.17 -3.28
CA SER A 80 -14.88 4.22 -2.75
C SER A 80 -16.07 4.01 -3.69
N ALA A 81 -16.04 4.60 -4.90
CA ALA A 81 -17.07 4.41 -5.90
C ALA A 81 -17.21 2.93 -6.27
N ASP A 82 -18.44 2.51 -6.53
CA ASP A 82 -18.72 1.14 -6.93
C ASP A 82 -18.34 0.87 -8.40
N LYS A 83 -18.55 -0.36 -8.87
CA LYS A 83 -18.30 -0.74 -10.27
C LYS A 83 -19.13 0.06 -11.28
N SER A 84 -20.13 0.81 -10.83
CA SER A 84 -20.96 1.69 -11.64
C SER A 84 -20.50 3.15 -11.58
N GLU A 85 -19.30 3.40 -11.01
CA GLU A 85 -18.70 4.71 -10.80
C GLU A 85 -19.55 5.66 -9.93
N LYS A 86 -20.49 5.11 -9.16
CA LYS A 86 -21.34 5.89 -8.26
C LYS A 86 -20.81 5.82 -6.84
N ILE A 87 -20.84 6.97 -6.16
CA ILE A 87 -20.52 7.05 -4.73
C ILE A 87 -21.70 6.44 -3.95
N PRO A 88 -21.48 5.39 -3.13
CA PRO A 88 -22.51 4.84 -2.28
C PRO A 88 -23.04 5.89 -1.29
N THR A 89 -24.35 5.96 -1.11
CA THR A 89 -25.02 6.95 -0.24
C THR A 89 -25.23 6.44 1.19
N LYS A 90 -24.67 5.28 1.54
CA LYS A 90 -24.81 4.62 2.85
C LYS A 90 -23.44 4.38 3.48
#